data_AF-A0A2Z6R3L0-F1
#
_entry.id   AF-A0A2Z6R3L0-F1
#
_cell.length_a   1.000
_cell.length_b   1.000
_cell.length_c   1.000
_cell.angle_alpha   90.00
_cell.angle_beta   90.00
_cell.angle_gamma   90.00
#
_symmetry.space_group_name_H-M   'P 1'
#
loop_
_entity.id
_entity.type
_entity.pdbx_description
1 polymer ?
#
loop_
_entity_poly.entity_id
_entity_poly.type
_entity_poly.pdbx_seq_one_letter_code
_entity_poly.pdbx_strand_id
1 'polypeptide(L)'
;MKKIGRETQIDIPIELLSNHSGCKTTTQILQDQEVSEQAIIQLTGHKSVQSVWAYKKVNENQQLNTLNTLINITDNKSSTFIQENS
;
A
#
# COMPACT_ATOMS: atom_id res chain seq x y z
N MET A 1 2.56 21.88 4.93
CA MET A 1 2.04 21.44 3.61
C MET A 1 1.66 22.57 2.67
N LYS A 2 0.82 23.54 3.05
CA LYS A 2 0.38 24.61 2.12
C LYS A 2 1.51 25.45 1.51
N LYS A 3 2.48 25.88 2.32
CA LYS A 3 3.66 26.63 1.85
C LYS A 3 4.44 25.83 0.80
N ILE A 4 4.82 24.59 1.14
CA ILE A 4 5.50 23.66 0.24
C ILE A 4 4.69 23.47 -1.04
N GLY A 5 3.37 23.24 -0.95
CA GLY A 5 2.53 23.04 -2.12
C GLY A 5 2.49 24.24 -3.09
N ARG A 6 2.54 25.47 -2.56
CA ARG A 6 2.67 26.68 -3.38
C ARG A 6 4.05 26.79 -4.03
N GLU A 7 5.11 26.45 -3.30
CA GLU A 7 6.50 26.53 -3.78
C GLU A 7 6.81 25.46 -4.83
N THR A 8 6.28 24.25 -4.67
CA THR A 8 6.52 23.12 -5.58
C THR A 8 5.50 23.05 -6.72
N GLN A 9 4.55 24.00 -6.81
CA GLN A 9 3.52 24.08 -7.86
C GLN A 9 2.75 22.76 -8.07
N ILE A 10 2.41 22.07 -6.97
CA ILE A 10 1.64 20.82 -7.06
C ILE A 10 0.24 21.18 -7.56
N ASP A 11 -0.23 20.48 -8.59
CA ASP A 11 -1.57 20.67 -9.18
C ASP A 11 -2.67 20.03 -8.31
N ILE A 12 -2.79 20.53 -7.09
CA ILE A 12 -3.81 20.13 -6.10
C ILE A 12 -4.35 21.39 -5.44
N PRO A 13 -5.68 21.53 -5.30
CA PRO A 13 -6.27 22.66 -4.59
C PRO A 13 -5.66 22.85 -3.20
N ILE A 14 -5.22 24.08 -2.91
CA ILE A 14 -4.47 24.42 -1.68
C ILE A 14 -5.28 24.16 -0.42
N GLU A 15 -6.61 24.22 -0.49
CA GLU A 15 -7.53 23.83 0.60
C GLU A 15 -7.42 22.35 0.98
N LEU A 16 -7.07 21.47 0.04
CA LEU A 16 -6.92 20.02 0.28
C LEU A 16 -5.54 19.68 0.89
N LEU A 17 -4.59 20.62 0.83
CA LEU A 17 -3.26 20.46 1.42
C LEU A 17 -3.29 20.83 2.90
N SER A 18 -3.20 19.81 3.74
CA SER A 18 -3.10 19.89 5.19
C SER A 18 -2.00 18.97 5.69
N ASN A 19 -1.58 19.12 6.94
CA ASN A 19 -0.62 18.18 7.53
C ASN A 19 -1.20 16.76 7.57
N HIS A 20 -2.53 16.64 7.75
CA HIS A 20 -3.22 15.36 7.72
C HIS A 20 -3.15 14.69 6.34
N SER A 21 -3.40 15.44 5.25
CA SER A 21 -3.28 14.87 3.90
C SER A 21 -1.84 14.50 3.54
N GLY A 22 -0.86 15.29 3.97
CA GLY A 22 0.56 14.93 3.84
C GLY A 22 0.94 13.64 4.59
N CYS A 23 0.46 13.49 5.82
CA CYS A 23 0.68 12.28 6.63
C CYS A 23 0.03 11.04 6.00
N LYS A 24 -1.20 11.18 5.49
CA LYS A 24 -1.91 10.13 4.75
C LYS A 24 -1.13 9.69 3.50
N THR A 25 -0.71 10.64 2.65
CA THR A 25 0.08 10.34 1.45
C THR A 25 1.41 9.66 1.78
N THR A 26 2.13 10.17 2.78
CA THR A 26 3.40 9.58 3.21
C THR A 26 3.21 8.14 3.69
N THR A 27 2.18 7.89 4.50
CA THR A 27 1.87 6.55 5.02
C THR A 27 1.58 5.57 3.88
N GLN A 28 0.78 6.01 2.91
CA GLN A 28 0.40 5.19 1.75
C GLN A 28 1.61 4.84 0.87
N ILE A 29 2.47 5.80 0.58
CA ILE A 29 3.72 5.57 -0.18
C ILE A 29 4.63 4.56 0.54
N LEU A 30 4.79 4.69 1.86
CA LEU A 30 5.63 3.77 2.64
C LEU A 30 5.04 2.36 2.67
N GLN A 31 3.72 2.22 2.72
CA GLN A 31 3.04 0.93 2.58
C GLN A 31 3.25 0.32 1.19
N ASP A 32 3.23 1.12 0.14
CA ASP A 32 3.48 0.68 -1.24
C ASP A 32 4.93 0.21 -1.45
N GLN A 33 5.87 0.80 -0.70
CA GLN A 33 7.27 0.41 -0.63
C GLN A 33 7.54 -0.76 0.34
N GLU A 34 6.49 -1.39 0.87
CA GLU A 34 6.57 -2.52 1.80
C GLU A 34 7.39 -2.22 3.08
N VAL A 35 7.43 -0.95 3.51
CA VAL A 35 8.05 -0.57 4.79
C VAL A 35 7.20 -1.12 5.93
N SER A 36 7.86 -1.68 6.96
CA SER A 36 7.17 -2.30 8.09
C SER A 36 6.23 -1.34 8.81
N GLU A 37 5.05 -1.82 9.26
CA GLU A 37 4.08 -0.94 9.90
C GLU A 37 4.60 -0.32 11.19
N GLN A 38 5.51 -1.00 11.89
CA GLN A 38 6.15 -0.48 13.09
C GLN A 38 7.06 0.72 12.79
N ALA A 39 7.83 0.68 11.70
CA ALA A 39 8.65 1.81 11.27
C ALA A 39 7.77 3.00 10.84
N ILE A 40 6.68 2.73 10.12
CA ILE A 40 5.71 3.75 9.72
C ILE A 40 5.09 4.39 10.96
N ILE A 41 4.65 3.60 11.96
CA ILE A 41 4.11 4.09 13.23
C ILE A 41 5.08 5.02 13.93
N GLN A 42 6.34 4.60 14.08
CA GLN A 42 7.37 5.41 14.75
C GLN A 42 7.62 6.72 14.01
N LEU A 43 7.66 6.70 12.69
CA LEU A 43 7.87 7.88 11.85
C LEU A 43 6.69 8.85 11.89
N THR A 44 5.47 8.34 11.89
CA THR A 44 4.24 9.13 11.70
C THR A 44 3.52 9.47 13.01
N GLY A 45 3.90 8.83 14.11
CA GLY A 45 3.28 9.02 15.43
C GLY A 45 1.89 8.37 15.57
N HIS A 46 1.55 7.42 14.71
CA HIS A 46 0.30 6.68 14.82
C HIS A 46 0.28 5.81 16.09
N LYS A 47 -0.88 5.70 16.74
CA LYS A 47 -1.01 4.93 17.99
C LYS A 47 -1.14 3.43 17.78
N SER A 48 -1.49 3.01 16.56
CA SER A 48 -1.73 1.60 16.26
C SER A 48 -1.57 1.27 14.77
N VAL A 49 -1.35 -0.01 14.48
CA VAL A 49 -1.26 -0.52 13.11
C VAL A 49 -2.55 -0.31 12.33
N GLN A 50 -3.71 -0.40 12.99
CA GLN A 50 -5.01 -0.17 12.34
C GLN A 50 -5.12 1.24 11.76
N SER A 51 -4.55 2.24 12.44
CA SER A 51 -4.56 3.62 11.93
C SER A 51 -3.64 3.82 10.72
N VAL A 52 -2.59 3.01 10.58
CA VAL A 52 -1.76 2.94 9.37
C VAL A 52 -2.50 2.22 8.24
N TRP A 53 -3.19 1.11 8.54
CA TRP A 53 -3.99 0.39 7.54
C TRP A 53 -5.19 1.18 6.99
N ALA A 54 -5.71 2.16 7.74
CA ALA A 54 -6.78 3.03 7.26
C ALA A 54 -6.43 3.78 5.96
N TYR A 55 -5.14 3.89 5.63
CA TYR A 55 -4.66 4.50 4.40
C TYR A 55 -4.20 3.49 3.35
N LYS A 56 -4.21 2.18 3.64
CA LYS A 56 -3.78 1.15 2.71
C LYS A 56 -4.72 1.10 1.51
N LYS A 57 -4.15 1.19 0.32
CA LYS A 57 -4.80 0.84 -0.94
C LYS A 57 -3.95 -0.22 -1.63
N VAL A 58 -4.59 -1.21 -2.23
CA VAL A 58 -3.88 -2.21 -3.03
C VAL A 58 -3.32 -1.52 -4.27
N ASN A 59 -2.01 -1.59 -4.46
CA ASN A 59 -1.36 -1.07 -5.67
C ASN A 59 -1.24 -2.16 -6.75
N GLU A 60 -0.85 -1.75 -7.97
CA GLU A 60 -0.76 -2.64 -9.13
C GLU A 60 0.20 -3.82 -8.90
N ASN A 61 1.35 -3.59 -8.26
CA ASN A 61 2.31 -4.66 -7.97
C ASN A 61 1.73 -5.68 -6.98
N GLN A 62 1.08 -5.21 -5.92
CA GLN A 62 0.41 -6.08 -4.95
C GLN A 62 -0.73 -6.88 -5.59
N GLN A 63 -1.48 -6.25 -6.50
CA GLN A 63 -2.53 -6.91 -7.26
C GLN A 63 -1.94 -7.99 -8.20
N LEU A 64 -0.90 -7.67 -8.95
CA LEU A 64 -0.21 -8.63 -9.83
C LEU A 64 0.38 -9.80 -9.05
N ASN A 65 1.03 -9.55 -7.91
CA ASN A 65 1.57 -10.59 -7.05
C ASN A 65 0.48 -11.53 -6.52
N THR A 66 -0.68 -10.97 -6.17
CA THR A 66 -1.86 -11.75 -5.74
C THR A 66 -2.36 -12.63 -6.88
N LEU A 67 -2.51 -12.08 -8.09
CA LEU A 67 -2.95 -12.84 -9.26
C LEU A 67 -1.97 -13.97 -9.61
N ASN A 68 -0.67 -13.68 -9.63
CA ASN A 68 0.37 -14.68 -9.89
C ASN A 68 0.34 -15.81 -8.84
N THR A 69 0.15 -15.46 -7.57
CA THR A 69 0.04 -16.46 -6.50
C THR A 69 -1.17 -17.36 -6.71
N LEU A 70 -2.33 -16.79 -7.06
CA LEU A 70 -3.55 -17.56 -7.33
C LEU A 70 -3.39 -18.50 -8.53
N ILE A 71 -2.80 -18.02 -9.62
CA ILE A 71 -2.50 -18.83 -10.82
C ILE A 71 -1.60 -20.01 -10.44
N ASN A 72 -0.49 -19.74 -9.72
CA ASN A 72 0.44 -20.79 -9.30
C ASN A 72 -0.23 -21.85 -8.41
N ILE A 73 -1.15 -21.45 -7.51
CA ILE A 73 -1.91 -22.39 -6.68
C ILE A 73 -2.82 -23.26 -7.56
N THR A 74 -3.50 -22.66 -8.53
CA THR A 74 -4.38 -23.39 -9.47
C THR A 74 -3.61 -24.36 -10.35
N ASP A 75 -2.47 -23.95 -10.90
CA ASP A 75 -1.63 -24.79 -11.75
C ASP A 75 -1.05 -25.98 -10.98
N ASN A 76 -0.57 -25.75 -9.76
CA ASN A 76 -0.09 -26.82 -8.87
C ASN A 76 -1.20 -27.81 -8.54
N LYS A 77 -2.43 -27.34 -8.32
CA LYS A 77 -3.60 -28.19 -8.04
C LYS A 77 -3.96 -29.06 -9.25
N SER A 78 -3.91 -28.51 -10.47
CA SER A 78 -4.08 -29.30 -11.70
C SER A 78 -3.01 -30.38 -11.87
N SER A 79 -1.76 -30.12 -11.48
CA SER A 79 -0.70 -31.12 -11.50
C SER A 79 -0.92 -32.26 -10.50
N THR A 80 -1.50 -31.97 -9.31
CA THR A 80 -1.76 -33.00 -8.30
C THR A 80 -2.90 -33.93 -8.71
N PHE A 81 -3.95 -33.39 -9.36
CA PHE A 81 -5.08 -34.18 -9.86
C PHE A 81 -4.71 -35.18 -10.97
N ILE A 82 -3.67 -34.90 -11.77
CA ILE A 82 -3.19 -35.83 -12.81
C ILE A 82 -2.39 -36.99 -12.18
N GLN A 83 -1.68 -36.73 -11.07
CA GLN A 83 -0.86 -37.72 -10.38
C GLN A 83 -1.67 -38.70 -9.52
N GLU A 84 -2.81 -38.27 -8.97
CA GLU A 84 -3.70 -39.14 -8.17
C GLU A 84 -4.58 -40.07 -9.02
N ASN A 85 -4.69 -39.84 -10.33
CA ASN A 85 -5.50 -40.63 -11.26
C ASN A 85 -4.67 -41.45 -12.27
N SER A 86 -3.36 -41.62 -12.02
CA SER A 86 -2.45 -42.48 -12.80
C SER A 86 -1.98 -43.66 -11.95
#